data_AF-G4NDT5-F1
#
_entry.id   AF-G4NDT5-F1
#
_cell.length_a   1.000
_cell.length_b   1.000
_cell.length_c   1.000
_cell.angle_alpha   90.00
_cell.angle_beta   90.00
_cell.angle_gamma   90.00
#
_symmetry.space_group_name_H-M   'P 1'
#
loop_
_entity.id
_entity.type
_entity.pdbx_description
1 polymer ?
#
loop_
_entity_poly.entity_id
_entity_poly.type
_entity_poly.pdbx_seq_one_letter_code
_entity_poly.pdbx_strand_id
1 'polypeptide(L)'
;MHAPSVGSLLGLLHLARPTIGASNKGPALEWSPPTPHILPNKDAARHNAHRIFTTLHSAGRQWGSSTDHNGMSFFRATVPEGSYFFHGSQRPDRPTGFEWLAFEIEHSQFFATPWDPSRGPGRGPGRDPDGVDVEEWHDWRRAHSAHGAKPVLFLSDQDSQHPMSISEDGRRGSNVSRPTRGYLHTYRAARPLNLLYVDGMGAGKSKYGTLDTQDFILRGKTPGEFEGVPGGGVSGESDRAKELCEVADEWARQGGGRIDGIMRMEVGFEIIYCHFEEGGGLDLISLDATALSNETGWVDPQVHAFEWVRAVGLRYDGFPKTRLNIDWSSIVSAYFYNINLTNPDTQRSEMPRVVNATNEERAAIKSKVQETMAVQRHTGNNIDWQGIVDLLVGRYSDRLAFLSKEDITVEDMRQEVNFLLYSYINFDDSDAKPSLERCRAKHLETALLTRPSWTQEDELLFTAVETVSEDICSTLIDMWEILGHKDASLAKPKQYLQGLKSRLNWSTWKKCGTCASVDEVCFVAMFPFGTVEDHYNPRCKNRTEIAGGWRDGDGERYWKM
;
A
#
# COMPACT_ATOMS: atom_id res chain seq x y z
N MET A 1 -13.24 31.45 76.65
CA MET A 1 -12.70 32.18 75.48
C MET A 1 -11.24 31.81 75.34
N HIS A 2 -10.91 30.65 74.78
CA HIS A 2 -9.55 30.13 74.90
C HIS A 2 -9.16 29.25 73.71
N ALA A 3 -8.01 29.57 73.10
CA ALA A 3 -7.09 28.56 72.58
C ALA A 3 -6.51 27.76 73.77
N PRO A 4 -6.16 26.47 73.61
CA PRO A 4 -4.77 26.10 73.30
C PRO A 4 -4.65 24.84 72.40
N SER A 5 -3.65 24.71 71.52
CA SER A 5 -2.30 24.13 71.69
C SER A 5 -2.16 22.83 72.51
N VAL A 6 -1.89 21.75 71.75
CA VAL A 6 -0.92 20.64 71.94
C VAL A 6 -0.54 20.18 73.37
N GLY A 7 -0.70 18.88 73.64
CA GLY A 7 -0.03 18.20 74.75
C GLY A 7 -0.43 16.76 75.01
N SER A 8 0.21 15.83 74.29
CA SER A 8 0.63 14.45 74.64
C SER A 8 -0.04 13.68 75.80
N LEU A 9 -0.47 12.44 75.54
CA LEU A 9 -0.30 11.32 76.50
C LEU A 9 -0.44 9.95 75.82
N LEU A 10 0.64 9.16 75.92
CA LEU A 10 0.70 7.73 75.65
C LEU A 10 -0.23 6.95 76.59
N GLY A 11 -0.79 5.85 76.09
CA GLY A 11 -1.58 4.88 76.87
C GLY A 11 -1.82 3.55 76.15
N LEU A 12 -0.78 2.70 76.22
CA LEU A 12 -0.61 1.27 75.92
C LEU A 12 -1.82 0.28 75.91
N LEU A 13 -1.61 -0.77 75.09
CA LEU A 13 -1.98 -2.22 75.19
C LEU A 13 -3.38 -2.69 74.71
N HIS A 14 -3.43 -3.50 73.63
CA HIS A 14 -3.23 -4.95 73.72
C HIS A 14 -3.19 -5.66 72.34
N LEU A 15 -2.58 -6.85 72.37
CA LEU A 15 -2.23 -7.77 71.28
C LEU A 15 -3.45 -8.37 70.56
N ALA A 16 -3.37 -8.50 69.22
CA ALA A 16 -3.67 -9.74 68.49
C ALA A 16 -3.42 -9.56 66.98
N ARG A 17 -2.58 -10.43 66.39
CA ARG A 17 -2.45 -10.59 64.93
C ARG A 17 -3.77 -11.10 64.33
N PRO A 18 -4.15 -10.64 63.14
CA PRO A 18 -4.87 -11.47 62.20
C PRO A 18 -4.01 -11.78 60.96
N THR A 19 -4.01 -13.07 60.67
CA THR A 19 -3.63 -13.77 59.43
C THR A 19 -3.89 -12.98 58.14
N ILE A 20 -2.82 -12.81 57.34
CA ILE A 20 -2.92 -12.38 55.94
C ILE A 20 -3.47 -13.56 55.14
N GLY A 21 -4.71 -13.42 54.67
CA GLY A 21 -5.31 -14.30 53.68
C GLY A 21 -4.61 -14.12 52.33
N ALA A 22 -4.22 -15.23 51.73
CA ALA A 22 -3.62 -15.30 50.42
C ALA A 22 -4.57 -14.74 49.35
N SER A 23 -4.19 -13.63 48.72
CA SER A 23 -4.73 -13.21 47.44
C SER A 23 -3.92 -13.88 46.35
N ASN A 24 -4.47 -14.94 45.76
CA ASN A 24 -3.98 -15.53 44.51
C ASN A 24 -4.10 -14.49 43.37
N LYS A 25 -3.08 -13.65 43.22
CA LYS A 25 -2.75 -13.03 41.94
C LYS A 25 -1.71 -13.95 41.31
N GLY A 26 -2.13 -14.74 40.33
CA GLY A 26 -1.17 -15.40 39.44
C GLY A 26 -0.25 -14.35 38.81
N PRO A 27 1.00 -14.68 38.50
CA PRO A 27 1.88 -13.73 37.83
C PRO A 27 1.25 -13.36 36.49
N ALA A 28 1.00 -12.07 36.30
CA ALA A 28 0.82 -11.56 34.95
C ALA A 28 2.09 -11.96 34.19
N LEU A 29 1.95 -12.81 33.16
CA LEU A 29 3.03 -13.08 32.23
C LEU A 29 3.39 -11.74 31.59
N GLU A 30 4.45 -11.13 32.10
CA GLU A 30 5.13 -10.03 31.46
C GLU A 30 5.66 -10.60 30.13
N TRP A 31 4.99 -10.27 29.04
CA TRP A 31 5.44 -10.65 27.71
C TRP A 31 6.75 -9.91 27.44
N SER A 32 7.86 -10.65 27.52
CA SER A 32 9.14 -10.19 27.01
C SER A 32 9.23 -10.58 25.55
N PRO A 33 9.27 -9.63 24.59
CA PRO A 33 9.52 -9.97 23.20
C PRO A 33 10.84 -10.75 23.10
N PRO A 34 10.95 -11.75 22.22
CA PRO A 34 12.24 -12.34 21.91
C PRO A 34 13.20 -11.21 21.50
N THR A 35 14.38 -11.12 22.12
CA THR A 35 15.40 -10.14 21.73
C THR A 35 15.64 -10.25 20.22
N PRO A 36 15.36 -9.20 19.43
CA PRO A 36 15.59 -9.25 17.99
C PRO A 36 17.08 -9.49 17.74
N HIS A 37 17.41 -10.53 16.98
CA HIS A 37 18.80 -10.80 16.58
C HIS A 37 19.36 -9.71 15.65
N ILE A 38 18.46 -8.92 15.02
CA ILE A 38 18.78 -7.75 14.20
C ILE A 38 17.91 -6.56 14.60
N LEU A 39 18.46 -5.35 14.54
CA LEU A 39 17.76 -4.11 14.86
C LEU A 39 17.79 -3.12 13.68
N PRO A 40 16.78 -2.23 13.56
CA PRO A 40 16.86 -1.10 12.66
C PRO A 40 18.12 -0.29 12.92
N ASN A 41 18.85 0.09 11.87
CA ASN A 41 20.07 0.88 12.02
C ASN A 41 20.26 1.91 10.91
N LYS A 42 21.03 2.96 11.24
CA LYS A 42 21.25 4.11 10.35
C LYS A 42 22.08 3.76 9.12
N ASP A 43 22.98 2.78 9.19
CA ASP A 43 23.81 2.41 8.03
C ASP A 43 22.99 1.70 6.96
N ALA A 44 22.06 0.83 7.37
CA ALA A 44 21.04 0.26 6.48
C ALA A 44 20.16 1.36 5.86
N ALA A 45 19.71 2.32 6.67
CA ALA A 45 18.90 3.44 6.19
C ALA A 45 19.64 4.32 5.16
N ARG A 46 20.95 4.56 5.35
CA ARG A 46 21.80 5.26 4.36
C ARG A 46 21.97 4.43 3.09
N HIS A 47 22.27 3.14 3.23
CA HIS A 47 22.47 2.25 2.10
C HIS A 47 21.21 2.15 1.21
N ASN A 48 20.03 2.10 1.85
CA ASN A 48 18.74 2.00 1.19
C ASN A 48 18.04 3.36 1.02
N ALA A 49 18.75 4.48 1.15
CA ALA A 49 18.15 5.81 1.23
C ALA A 49 17.20 6.14 0.07
N HIS A 50 17.60 5.84 -1.17
CA HIS A 50 16.77 6.07 -2.36
C HIS A 50 15.49 5.22 -2.37
N ARG A 51 15.55 3.99 -1.84
CA ARG A 51 14.38 3.10 -1.73
C ARG A 51 13.42 3.61 -0.66
N ILE A 52 13.93 3.97 0.52
CA ILE A 52 13.12 4.55 1.59
C ILE A 52 12.46 5.86 1.14
N PHE A 53 13.20 6.72 0.42
CA PHE A 53 12.64 7.95 -0.16
C PHE A 53 11.50 7.64 -1.14
N THR A 54 11.67 6.63 -2.01
CA THR A 54 10.64 6.21 -2.96
C THR A 54 9.42 5.62 -2.25
N THR A 55 9.63 4.83 -1.19
CA THR A 55 8.57 4.33 -0.30
C THR A 55 7.76 5.49 0.29
N LEU A 56 8.42 6.50 0.87
CA LEU A 56 7.73 7.67 1.44
C LEU A 56 6.91 8.42 0.38
N HIS A 57 7.48 8.61 -0.81
CA HIS A 57 6.79 9.27 -1.92
C HIS A 57 5.59 8.46 -2.43
N SER A 58 5.65 7.13 -2.38
CA SER A 58 4.69 6.23 -3.06
C SER A 58 3.61 5.68 -2.13
N ALA A 59 3.86 5.60 -0.83
CA ALA A 59 2.92 5.09 0.16
C ALA A 59 1.57 5.83 0.10
N GLY A 60 0.47 5.07 -0.01
CA GLY A 60 -0.88 5.59 -0.16
C GLY A 60 -1.19 6.22 -1.52
N ARG A 61 -0.26 6.17 -2.50
CA ARG A 61 -0.42 6.68 -3.86
C ARG A 61 -0.43 5.55 -4.88
N GLN A 62 -1.42 5.55 -5.75
CA GLN A 62 -1.61 4.48 -6.72
C GLN A 62 -0.47 4.46 -7.75
N TRP A 63 -0.05 5.63 -8.26
CA TRP A 63 0.96 5.74 -9.31
C TRP A 63 2.31 5.18 -8.86
N GLY A 64 2.83 5.72 -7.75
CA GLY A 64 4.12 5.31 -7.19
C GLY A 64 4.13 3.83 -6.84
N SER A 65 3.05 3.35 -6.20
CA SER A 65 2.90 1.94 -5.82
C SER A 65 2.75 1.02 -7.04
N SER A 66 2.28 1.49 -8.20
CA SER A 66 2.24 0.70 -9.44
C SER A 66 3.63 0.59 -10.10
N THR A 67 4.44 1.64 -9.98
CA THR A 67 5.81 1.66 -10.53
C THR A 67 6.83 0.94 -9.65
N ASP A 68 6.68 1.03 -8.33
CA ASP A 68 7.51 0.37 -7.31
C ASP A 68 6.65 -0.62 -6.52
N HIS A 69 6.22 -1.68 -7.21
CA HIS A 69 5.15 -2.55 -6.74
C HIS A 69 5.55 -3.53 -5.62
N ASN A 70 6.85 -3.77 -5.42
CA ASN A 70 7.33 -4.60 -4.33
C ASN A 70 7.54 -3.75 -3.07
N GLY A 71 6.43 -3.54 -2.36
CA GLY A 71 6.44 -2.89 -1.07
C GLY A 71 7.28 -3.66 -0.05
N MET A 72 8.07 -2.94 0.74
CA MET A 72 8.96 -3.48 1.78
C MET A 72 8.68 -2.86 3.15
N SER A 73 7.54 -2.19 3.30
CA SER A 73 7.22 -1.38 4.47
C SER A 73 5.78 -1.56 4.94
N PHE A 74 5.62 -1.37 6.24
CA PHE A 74 4.35 -1.42 6.94
C PHE A 74 4.10 -0.08 7.61
N PHE A 75 2.87 0.37 7.54
CA PHE A 75 2.44 1.60 8.17
C PHE A 75 1.22 1.34 9.04
N ARG A 76 1.13 2.08 10.13
CA ARG A 76 -0.16 2.29 10.78
C ARG A 76 -0.93 3.32 9.98
N ALA A 77 -2.15 2.98 9.59
CA ALA A 77 -3.06 3.90 8.92
C ALA A 77 -4.37 4.03 9.69
N THR A 78 -4.99 5.19 9.63
CA THR A 78 -6.29 5.45 10.23
C THR A 78 -7.24 6.00 9.19
N VAL A 79 -8.42 5.39 9.09
CA VAL A 79 -9.53 5.96 8.32
C VAL A 79 -10.46 6.70 9.29
N PRO A 80 -10.78 7.99 9.06
CA PRO A 80 -11.67 8.74 9.93
C PRO A 80 -13.09 8.17 9.99
N GLU A 81 -13.76 8.37 11.14
CA GLU A 81 -15.19 8.13 11.29
C GLU A 81 -15.99 8.87 10.20
N GLY A 82 -17.07 8.26 9.73
CA GLY A 82 -17.91 8.79 8.67
C GLY A 82 -17.41 8.47 7.26
N SER A 83 -16.24 7.86 7.11
CA SER A 83 -15.72 7.44 5.81
C SER A 83 -16.56 6.33 5.18
N TYR A 84 -16.94 6.52 3.92
CA TYR A 84 -17.64 5.52 3.11
C TYR A 84 -16.71 4.48 2.50
N PHE A 85 -17.20 3.25 2.42
CA PHE A 85 -16.57 2.13 1.73
C PHE A 85 -17.62 1.32 1.00
N PHE A 86 -17.15 0.53 0.04
CA PHE A 86 -18.00 -0.27 -0.82
C PHE A 86 -17.60 -1.74 -0.74
N HIS A 87 -18.58 -2.62 -0.84
CA HIS A 87 -18.39 -4.06 -0.87
C HIS A 87 -19.34 -4.66 -1.89
N GLY A 88 -18.80 -5.48 -2.80
CA GLY A 88 -19.58 -6.16 -3.83
C GLY A 88 -19.78 -7.62 -3.46
N SER A 89 -21.02 -8.11 -3.53
CA SER A 89 -21.37 -9.47 -3.15
C SER A 89 -22.38 -10.11 -4.10
N GLN A 90 -22.48 -11.44 -4.03
CA GLN A 90 -23.60 -12.19 -4.62
C GLN A 90 -24.75 -12.38 -3.63
N ARG A 91 -24.61 -11.90 -2.40
CA ARG A 91 -25.59 -12.05 -1.32
C ARG A 91 -25.97 -10.69 -0.74
N PRO A 92 -27.24 -10.51 -0.32
CA PRO A 92 -27.66 -9.31 0.39
C PRO A 92 -27.28 -9.34 1.87
N ASP A 93 -26.82 -10.47 2.39
CA ASP A 93 -26.55 -10.60 3.81
C ASP A 93 -25.23 -9.90 4.17
N ARG A 94 -25.20 -9.30 5.36
CA ARG A 94 -23.97 -8.77 5.94
C ARG A 94 -22.99 -9.93 6.19
N PRO A 95 -21.70 -9.82 5.81
CA PRO A 95 -20.71 -10.84 6.13
C PRO A 95 -20.55 -11.04 7.65
N THR A 96 -20.30 -12.27 8.06
CA THR A 96 -20.21 -12.70 9.48
C THR A 96 -18.78 -12.95 9.96
N GLY A 97 -17.80 -12.64 9.12
CA GLY A 97 -16.36 -12.73 9.42
C GLY A 97 -15.62 -11.79 8.47
N PHE A 98 -14.33 -12.05 8.20
CA PHE A 98 -13.55 -11.13 7.36
C PHE A 98 -14.10 -11.01 5.92
N GLU A 99 -13.95 -9.83 5.33
CA GLU A 99 -14.29 -9.53 3.93
C GLU A 99 -13.51 -8.31 3.43
N TRP A 100 -13.53 -8.07 2.12
CA TRP A 100 -12.93 -6.96 1.41
C TRP A 100 -13.86 -5.73 1.34
N LEU A 101 -13.26 -4.57 1.63
CA LEU A 101 -13.81 -3.25 1.33
C LEU A 101 -12.95 -2.56 0.29
N ALA A 102 -13.57 -1.80 -0.60
CA ALA A 102 -12.88 -0.87 -1.48
C ALA A 102 -13.19 0.59 -1.12
N PHE A 103 -12.25 1.47 -1.46
CA PHE A 103 -12.44 2.92 -1.34
C PHE A 103 -13.28 3.50 -2.49
N GLU A 104 -13.20 2.88 -3.68
CA GLU A 104 -13.89 3.27 -4.90
C GLU A 104 -15.12 2.38 -5.17
N ILE A 105 -16.21 2.99 -5.64
CA ILE A 105 -17.46 2.29 -5.95
C ILE A 105 -17.26 1.32 -7.11
N GLU A 106 -16.57 1.78 -8.16
CA GLU A 106 -16.32 1.08 -9.40
C GLU A 106 -15.54 -0.22 -9.16
N HIS A 107 -14.65 -0.21 -8.16
CA HIS A 107 -13.94 -1.39 -7.72
C HIS A 107 -14.92 -2.44 -7.19
N SER A 108 -15.79 -2.09 -6.22
CA SER A 108 -16.77 -3.03 -5.67
C SER A 108 -17.89 -3.42 -6.64
N GLN A 109 -18.27 -2.54 -7.57
CA GLN A 109 -19.26 -2.83 -8.59
C GLN A 109 -18.87 -4.03 -9.46
N PHE A 110 -17.57 -4.22 -9.72
CA PHE A 110 -17.06 -5.37 -10.45
C PHE A 110 -17.45 -6.71 -9.78
N PHE A 111 -17.46 -6.71 -8.44
CA PHE A 111 -17.76 -7.87 -7.61
C PHE A 111 -19.26 -8.01 -7.27
N ALA A 112 -20.06 -6.97 -7.53
CA ALA A 112 -21.52 -6.96 -7.38
C ALA A 112 -22.28 -7.40 -8.66
N THR A 113 -21.60 -8.01 -9.64
CA THR A 113 -22.20 -8.31 -10.94
C THR A 113 -23.29 -9.38 -10.84
N PRO A 114 -24.44 -9.21 -11.53
CA PRO A 114 -25.49 -10.23 -11.55
C PRO A 114 -25.04 -11.48 -12.30
N TRP A 115 -25.70 -12.60 -12.00
CA TRP A 115 -25.51 -13.87 -12.69
C TRP A 115 -26.81 -14.30 -13.38
N ASP A 116 -26.73 -14.64 -14.67
CA ASP A 116 -27.88 -15.09 -15.46
C ASP A 116 -27.55 -16.44 -16.13
N PRO A 117 -28.19 -17.56 -15.74
CA PRO A 117 -27.94 -18.87 -16.34
C PRO A 117 -28.55 -19.03 -17.75
N SER A 118 -29.60 -18.26 -18.09
CA SER A 118 -30.23 -18.31 -19.42
C SER A 118 -29.36 -17.66 -20.50
N ARG A 119 -28.54 -16.71 -20.05
CA ARG A 119 -27.32 -16.29 -20.74
C ARG A 119 -26.18 -17.22 -20.31
N GLY A 120 -26.23 -18.47 -20.78
CA GLY A 120 -24.98 -19.22 -20.93
C GLY A 120 -23.93 -18.32 -21.63
N PRO A 121 -22.63 -18.56 -21.43
CA PRO A 121 -21.55 -17.68 -21.89
C PRO A 121 -21.86 -16.95 -23.21
N GLY A 122 -22.24 -15.66 -23.11
CA GLY A 122 -22.39 -14.73 -24.22
C GLY A 122 -23.34 -15.09 -25.37
N ARG A 123 -24.64 -14.88 -25.13
CA ARG A 123 -25.53 -14.46 -26.22
C ARG A 123 -26.09 -13.07 -25.94
N GLY A 124 -25.29 -12.04 -26.27
CA GLY A 124 -25.87 -10.79 -26.75
C GLY A 124 -26.57 -11.05 -28.10
N PRO A 125 -27.61 -10.29 -28.48
CA PRO A 125 -28.21 -10.44 -29.79
C PRO A 125 -27.31 -9.78 -30.84
N GLY A 126 -26.80 -10.57 -31.79
CA GLY A 126 -26.14 -10.08 -33.01
C GLY A 126 -24.61 -10.21 -33.00
N ARG A 127 -24.11 -11.23 -33.71
CA ARG A 127 -22.72 -11.28 -34.19
C ARG A 127 -22.56 -10.32 -35.37
N ASP A 128 -21.56 -9.45 -35.31
CA ASP A 128 -20.77 -9.09 -36.50
C ASP A 128 -19.67 -10.18 -36.68
N PRO A 129 -19.22 -10.52 -37.90
CA PRO A 129 -18.50 -11.77 -38.18
C PRO A 129 -17.11 -11.96 -37.55
N ASP A 130 -16.50 -10.93 -36.94
CA ASP A 130 -15.07 -10.95 -36.57
C ASP A 130 -14.77 -10.92 -35.05
N GLY A 131 -15.69 -11.36 -34.18
CA GLY A 131 -15.58 -11.16 -32.72
C GLY A 131 -15.58 -12.41 -31.83
N VAL A 132 -14.38 -12.77 -31.35
CA VAL A 132 -13.90 -13.46 -30.11
C VAL A 132 -14.80 -14.45 -29.35
N ASP A 133 -14.17 -15.56 -28.95
CA ASP A 133 -14.69 -16.69 -28.17
C ASP A 133 -15.07 -16.31 -26.72
N VAL A 134 -16.25 -16.74 -26.29
CA VAL A 134 -16.82 -16.40 -24.98
C VAL A 134 -16.29 -17.33 -23.88
N GLU A 135 -15.74 -18.47 -24.25
CA GLU A 135 -15.12 -19.43 -23.34
C GLU A 135 -13.93 -18.79 -22.59
N GLU A 136 -13.20 -17.89 -23.27
CA GLU A 136 -12.04 -17.14 -22.76
C GLU A 136 -12.42 -16.16 -21.63
N TRP A 137 -13.59 -15.50 -21.71
CA TRP A 137 -14.07 -14.58 -20.67
C TRP A 137 -14.51 -15.29 -19.39
N HIS A 138 -15.02 -16.52 -19.52
CA HIS A 138 -15.43 -17.32 -18.37
C HIS A 138 -14.27 -18.02 -17.69
N ASP A 139 -13.29 -18.52 -18.44
CA ASP A 139 -12.01 -18.96 -17.86
C ASP A 139 -11.30 -17.80 -17.19
N TRP A 140 -11.37 -16.60 -17.77
CA TRP A 140 -10.88 -15.39 -17.14
C TRP A 140 -11.61 -15.10 -15.81
N ARG A 141 -12.95 -15.05 -15.77
CA ARG A 141 -13.68 -14.79 -14.51
C ARG A 141 -13.47 -15.90 -13.46
N ARG A 142 -13.37 -17.16 -13.88
CA ARG A 142 -13.05 -18.32 -13.01
C ARG A 142 -11.64 -18.23 -12.44
N ALA A 143 -10.67 -17.76 -13.23
CA ALA A 143 -9.27 -17.64 -12.83
C ALA A 143 -8.95 -16.34 -12.06
N HIS A 144 -9.75 -15.27 -12.22
CA HIS A 144 -9.44 -13.91 -11.76
C HIS A 144 -10.46 -13.34 -10.75
N SER A 145 -11.27 -14.18 -10.10
CA SER A 145 -12.11 -13.75 -8.97
C SER A 145 -11.23 -13.38 -7.77
N ALA A 146 -10.69 -12.16 -7.77
CA ALA A 146 -9.60 -11.66 -6.91
C ALA A 146 -9.82 -11.75 -5.38
N HIS A 147 -11.00 -12.19 -4.93
CA HIS A 147 -11.41 -12.18 -3.52
C HIS A 147 -11.95 -13.53 -3.03
N GLY A 148 -11.57 -14.65 -3.65
CA GLY A 148 -12.03 -15.96 -3.16
C GLY A 148 -13.55 -16.18 -3.26
N ALA A 149 -14.30 -15.28 -3.91
CA ALA A 149 -15.69 -15.47 -4.27
C ALA A 149 -15.78 -16.58 -5.33
N LYS A 150 -15.76 -17.83 -4.88
CA LYS A 150 -16.08 -18.97 -5.73
C LYS A 150 -17.48 -18.72 -6.31
N PRO A 151 -17.65 -18.69 -7.64
CA PRO A 151 -18.97 -18.83 -8.23
C PRO A 151 -19.57 -20.14 -7.70
N VAL A 152 -20.87 -20.15 -7.37
CA VAL A 152 -21.61 -21.31 -6.85
C VAL A 152 -21.76 -22.45 -7.88
N LEU A 153 -20.82 -22.58 -8.82
CA LEU A 153 -20.78 -23.64 -9.83
C LEU A 153 -20.01 -24.89 -9.39
N PHE A 154 -19.52 -24.97 -8.15
CA PHE A 154 -18.87 -26.17 -7.61
C PHE A 154 -19.41 -26.53 -6.21
N LEU A 155 -20.59 -27.15 -6.18
CA LEU A 155 -20.90 -28.14 -5.16
C LEU A 155 -20.40 -29.50 -5.69
N SER A 156 -19.15 -29.83 -5.39
CA SER A 156 -18.73 -31.23 -5.27
C SER A 156 -17.95 -31.38 -3.98
N ASP A 157 -18.61 -32.04 -3.03
CA ASP A 157 -18.16 -32.61 -1.76
C ASP A 157 -16.65 -32.61 -1.46
N GLN A 158 -16.27 -31.90 -0.40
CA GLN A 158 -15.73 -32.46 0.86
C GLN A 158 -15.05 -31.34 1.66
N ASP A 159 -15.81 -30.71 2.56
CA ASP A 159 -15.41 -30.35 3.93
C ASP A 159 -16.40 -29.34 4.54
N SER A 160 -17.54 -29.90 4.96
CA SER A 160 -18.17 -29.74 6.28
C SER A 160 -18.68 -28.36 6.73
N GLN A 161 -20.01 -28.12 6.66
CA GLN A 161 -21.00 -28.41 7.72
C GLN A 161 -22.41 -27.84 7.38
N HIS A 162 -23.41 -28.72 7.40
CA HIS A 162 -24.86 -28.48 7.41
C HIS A 162 -25.40 -28.50 8.88
N PRO A 163 -26.71 -28.33 9.21
CA PRO A 163 -27.86 -27.62 8.59
C PRO A 163 -28.74 -26.82 9.62
N MET A 164 -29.74 -26.05 9.17
CA MET A 164 -31.15 -26.19 9.61
C MET A 164 -32.11 -25.31 8.79
N SER A 165 -32.84 -25.92 7.86
CA SER A 165 -34.30 -25.79 7.77
C SER A 165 -34.82 -26.88 6.83
N ILE A 166 -35.45 -27.90 7.42
CA ILE A 166 -36.25 -28.90 6.71
C ILE A 166 -37.53 -28.18 6.28
N SER A 167 -37.74 -28.00 4.97
CA SER A 167 -39.11 -27.93 4.45
C SER A 167 -39.54 -29.36 4.17
N GLU A 168 -40.54 -29.82 4.92
CA GLU A 168 -41.28 -31.04 4.66
C GLU A 168 -42.00 -30.91 3.31
N ASP A 169 -41.33 -31.32 2.24
CA ASP A 169 -41.95 -31.89 1.05
C ASP A 169 -40.81 -32.41 0.17
N GLY A 170 -40.60 -33.73 0.22
CA GLY A 170 -39.55 -34.47 -0.45
C GLY A 170 -39.65 -34.49 -1.98
N ARG A 171 -39.54 -33.32 -2.61
CA ARG A 171 -39.33 -33.17 -4.05
C ARG A 171 -37.97 -32.53 -4.29
N ARG A 172 -37.08 -33.31 -4.88
CA ARG A 172 -35.81 -32.88 -5.49
C ARG A 172 -36.14 -31.87 -6.60
N GLY A 173 -36.24 -30.59 -6.23
CA GLY A 173 -36.52 -29.49 -7.16
C GLY A 173 -35.22 -28.98 -7.78
N SER A 174 -34.94 -29.38 -9.01
CA SER A 174 -34.03 -28.68 -9.91
C SER A 174 -34.46 -27.22 -10.09
N ASN A 175 -33.73 -26.26 -9.54
CA ASN A 175 -34.03 -24.83 -9.74
C ASN A 175 -32.77 -24.01 -10.05
N VAL A 176 -31.96 -24.48 -11.00
CA VAL A 176 -30.78 -23.77 -11.56
C VAL A 176 -31.18 -22.81 -12.70
N SER A 177 -32.40 -22.28 -12.69
CA SER A 177 -33.04 -21.68 -13.89
C SER A 177 -33.35 -20.18 -13.79
N ARG A 178 -32.97 -19.48 -12.72
CA ARG A 178 -33.31 -18.06 -12.54
C ARG A 178 -32.06 -17.18 -12.42
N PRO A 179 -32.02 -16.01 -13.10
CA PRO A 179 -31.00 -15.01 -12.86
C PRO A 179 -30.98 -14.58 -11.40
N THR A 180 -29.78 -14.44 -10.83
CA THR A 180 -29.54 -13.90 -9.49
C THR A 180 -28.88 -12.53 -9.61
N ARG A 181 -29.28 -11.60 -8.75
CA ARG A 181 -28.63 -10.30 -8.67
C ARG A 181 -27.34 -10.42 -7.87
N GLY A 182 -26.39 -9.54 -8.16
CA GLY A 182 -25.38 -9.18 -7.17
C GLY A 182 -25.87 -8.00 -6.36
N TYR A 183 -25.09 -7.60 -5.36
CA TYR A 183 -25.44 -6.57 -4.41
C TYR A 183 -24.23 -5.69 -4.15
N LEU A 184 -24.45 -4.38 -4.21
CA LEU A 184 -23.48 -3.37 -3.80
C LEU A 184 -23.88 -2.89 -2.41
N HIS A 185 -23.01 -3.12 -1.44
CA HIS A 185 -23.19 -2.65 -0.07
C HIS A 185 -22.36 -1.39 0.14
N THR A 186 -23.00 -0.35 0.67
CA THR A 186 -22.31 0.87 1.11
C THR A 186 -22.20 0.86 2.62
N TYR A 187 -20.98 0.89 3.11
CA TYR A 187 -20.68 0.96 4.54
C TYR A 187 -20.11 2.32 4.90
N ARG A 188 -20.33 2.74 6.15
CA ARG A 188 -19.71 3.92 6.74
C ARG A 188 -18.97 3.51 8.01
N ALA A 189 -17.74 4.00 8.16
CA ALA A 189 -16.98 3.85 9.40
C ALA A 189 -17.75 4.48 10.58
N ALA A 190 -18.12 3.69 11.57
CA ALA A 190 -18.85 4.13 12.76
C ALA A 190 -17.93 4.73 13.85
N ARG A 191 -16.61 4.64 13.63
CA ARG A 191 -15.53 5.19 14.46
C ARG A 191 -14.26 5.27 13.60
N PRO A 192 -13.17 5.89 14.07
CA PRO A 192 -11.88 5.75 13.41
C PRO A 192 -11.47 4.27 13.29
N LEU A 193 -11.10 3.84 12.09
CA LEU A 193 -10.65 2.48 11.81
C LEU A 193 -9.12 2.44 11.83
N ASN A 194 -8.53 1.54 12.60
CA ASN A 194 -7.09 1.34 12.71
C ASN A 194 -6.64 0.21 11.78
N LEU A 195 -5.84 0.53 10.77
CA LEU A 195 -5.45 -0.40 9.72
C LEU A 195 -3.94 -0.65 9.75
N LEU A 196 -3.54 -1.88 9.46
CA LEU A 196 -2.16 -2.18 9.06
C LEU A 196 -2.07 -2.03 7.54
N TYR A 197 -1.32 -1.03 7.06
CA TYR A 197 -1.10 -0.79 5.65
C TYR A 197 0.17 -1.47 5.17
N VAL A 198 0.03 -2.37 4.18
CA VAL A 198 1.13 -3.01 3.43
C VAL A 198 1.34 -2.22 2.15
N ASP A 199 2.53 -1.65 1.96
CA ASP A 199 2.85 -0.77 0.83
C ASP A 199 3.05 -1.51 -0.51
N GLY A 200 3.32 -0.73 -1.56
CA GLY A 200 3.41 -1.24 -2.93
C GLY A 200 2.07 -1.77 -3.45
N MET A 201 2.11 -2.67 -4.44
CA MET A 201 0.94 -3.41 -4.91
C MET A 201 0.70 -4.64 -4.04
N GLY A 202 0.55 -4.44 -2.73
CA GLY A 202 0.42 -5.52 -1.73
C GLY A 202 -0.74 -6.50 -1.95
N ALA A 203 -1.65 -6.27 -2.90
CA ALA A 203 -2.70 -7.21 -3.31
C ALA A 203 -2.53 -7.75 -4.73
N GLY A 204 -1.45 -7.41 -5.44
CA GLY A 204 -1.15 -7.95 -6.77
C GLY A 204 -0.77 -9.42 -6.66
N LYS A 205 -1.55 -10.35 -7.25
CA LYS A 205 -1.27 -11.79 -7.18
C LYS A 205 -0.30 -12.20 -8.29
N SER A 206 0.91 -11.64 -8.26
CA SER A 206 1.93 -11.81 -9.29
C SER A 206 3.20 -12.51 -8.80
N LYS A 207 3.97 -13.07 -9.72
CA LYS A 207 5.29 -13.67 -9.48
C LYS A 207 6.39 -12.66 -9.18
N TYR A 208 6.12 -11.36 -9.30
CA TYR A 208 7.12 -10.33 -9.10
C TYR A 208 7.46 -10.04 -7.63
N GLY A 209 6.73 -10.62 -6.68
CA GLY A 209 7.03 -10.48 -5.25
C GLY A 209 6.18 -9.43 -4.54
N THR A 210 5.08 -9.01 -5.17
CA THR A 210 4.09 -8.07 -4.62
C THR A 210 3.44 -8.53 -3.31
N LEU A 211 3.49 -9.83 -2.99
CA LEU A 211 2.94 -10.41 -1.76
C LEU A 211 4.01 -10.76 -0.71
N ASP A 212 5.30 -10.53 -1.01
CA ASP A 212 6.45 -11.01 -0.22
C ASP A 212 6.38 -10.62 1.26
N THR A 213 6.06 -9.35 1.56
CA THR A 213 6.03 -8.82 2.93
C THR A 213 4.93 -9.45 3.77
N GLN A 214 3.73 -9.59 3.22
CA GLN A 214 2.63 -10.23 3.95
C GLN A 214 2.79 -11.76 4.05
N ASP A 215 3.32 -12.43 3.03
CA ASP A 215 3.49 -13.88 3.06
C ASP A 215 4.69 -14.31 3.91
N PHE A 216 5.85 -13.69 3.73
CA PHE A 216 7.08 -14.14 4.40
C PHE A 216 7.34 -13.43 5.73
N ILE A 217 6.90 -12.18 5.91
CA ILE A 217 7.09 -11.44 7.17
C ILE A 217 5.87 -11.61 8.07
N LEU A 218 4.67 -11.17 7.65
CA LEU A 218 3.49 -11.19 8.53
C LEU A 218 3.00 -12.62 8.83
N ARG A 219 2.86 -13.46 7.79
CA ARG A 219 2.40 -14.85 7.94
C ARG A 219 3.52 -15.83 8.32
N GLY A 220 4.78 -15.43 8.19
CA GLY A 220 5.94 -16.24 8.55
C GLY A 220 6.12 -17.49 7.67
N LYS A 221 5.58 -17.48 6.45
CA LYS A 221 5.76 -18.57 5.48
C LYS A 221 7.18 -18.55 4.92
N THR A 222 7.57 -19.64 4.28
CA THR A 222 8.85 -19.79 3.60
C THR A 222 8.66 -19.90 2.08
N PRO A 223 9.65 -19.50 1.26
CA PRO A 223 9.55 -19.62 -0.21
C PRO A 223 9.22 -21.04 -0.68
N GLY A 224 9.73 -22.07 0.01
CA GLY A 224 9.47 -23.49 -0.29
C GLY A 224 8.00 -23.89 -0.17
N GLU A 225 7.22 -23.24 0.70
CA GLU A 225 5.78 -23.51 0.85
C GLU A 225 4.94 -23.08 -0.36
N PHE A 226 5.52 -22.28 -1.25
CA PHE A 226 4.89 -21.83 -2.50
C PHE A 226 5.49 -22.50 -3.75
N GLU A 227 6.41 -23.46 -3.58
CA GLU A 227 6.93 -24.27 -4.68
C GLU A 227 5.79 -25.12 -5.28
N GLY A 228 5.47 -24.88 -6.57
CA GLY A 228 4.39 -25.55 -7.29
C GLY A 228 3.10 -24.75 -7.44
N VAL A 229 2.87 -23.72 -6.60
CA VAL A 229 1.77 -22.74 -6.73
C VAL A 229 2.31 -21.34 -6.42
N PRO A 230 3.16 -20.75 -7.28
CA PRO A 230 3.77 -19.45 -7.01
C PRO A 230 2.72 -18.36 -6.74
N GLY A 231 2.84 -17.64 -5.62
CA GLY A 231 1.89 -16.60 -5.19
C GLY A 231 0.61 -17.11 -4.52
N GLY A 232 0.45 -18.43 -4.36
CA GLY A 232 -0.81 -19.07 -3.92
C GLY A 232 -1.95 -18.94 -4.93
N GLY A 233 -1.69 -18.29 -6.08
CA GLY A 233 -2.71 -17.86 -7.03
C GLY A 233 -3.84 -17.05 -6.37
N VAL A 234 -4.93 -16.88 -7.13
CA VAL A 234 -6.19 -16.33 -6.62
C VAL A 234 -6.83 -17.24 -5.57
N SER A 235 -6.52 -18.54 -5.58
CA SER A 235 -7.02 -19.55 -4.64
C SER A 235 -6.54 -19.38 -3.20
N GLY A 236 -5.32 -18.86 -2.98
CA GLY A 236 -4.73 -18.69 -1.65
C GLY A 236 -5.13 -17.40 -0.94
N GLU A 237 -5.91 -16.53 -1.60
CA GLU A 237 -6.24 -15.20 -1.06
C GLU A 237 -7.16 -15.26 0.16
N SER A 238 -8.10 -16.21 0.19
CA SER A 238 -8.96 -16.43 1.35
C SER A 238 -8.16 -16.87 2.57
N ASP A 239 -7.19 -17.79 2.40
CA ASP A 239 -6.34 -18.26 3.48
C ASP A 239 -5.40 -17.15 3.98
N ARG A 240 -4.86 -16.35 3.05
CA ARG A 240 -4.05 -15.18 3.38
C ARG A 240 -4.85 -14.17 4.20
N ALA A 241 -6.05 -13.82 3.76
CA ALA A 241 -6.92 -12.89 4.47
C ALA A 241 -7.27 -13.40 5.88
N LYS A 242 -7.62 -14.68 5.99
CA LYS A 242 -7.86 -15.34 7.28
C LYS A 242 -6.65 -15.26 8.21
N GLU A 243 -5.48 -15.74 7.76
CA GLU A 243 -4.26 -15.77 8.57
C GLU A 243 -3.81 -14.35 8.97
N LEU A 244 -3.97 -13.36 8.09
CA LEU A 244 -3.66 -11.96 8.41
C LEU A 244 -4.60 -11.39 9.48
N CYS A 245 -5.89 -11.72 9.44
CA CYS A 245 -6.84 -11.33 10.49
C CYS A 245 -6.57 -12.06 11.81
N GLU A 246 -6.17 -13.33 11.76
CA GLU A 246 -5.71 -14.06 12.96
C GLU A 246 -4.48 -13.39 13.58
N VAL A 247 -3.52 -12.90 12.78
CA VAL A 247 -2.36 -12.12 13.26
C VAL A 247 -2.81 -10.80 13.90
N ALA A 248 -3.75 -10.08 13.30
CA ALA A 248 -4.31 -8.86 13.86
C ALA A 248 -4.97 -9.10 15.23
N ASP A 249 -5.76 -10.16 15.35
CA ASP A 249 -6.44 -10.54 16.60
C ASP A 249 -5.46 -11.05 17.66
N GLU A 250 -4.43 -11.80 17.26
CA GLU A 250 -3.32 -12.23 18.10
C GLU A 250 -2.65 -11.04 18.77
N TRP A 251 -2.29 -10.02 18.00
CA TRP A 251 -1.63 -8.84 18.53
C TRP A 251 -2.53 -8.03 19.45
N ALA A 252 -3.82 -7.92 19.14
CA ALA A 252 -4.80 -7.29 20.03
C ALA A 252 -4.94 -8.06 21.37
N ARG A 253 -5.02 -9.39 21.34
CA ARG A 253 -5.07 -10.25 22.54
C ARG A 253 -3.83 -10.12 23.42
N GLN A 254 -2.68 -9.86 22.81
CA GLN A 254 -1.40 -9.66 23.51
C GLN A 254 -1.25 -8.23 24.09
N GLY A 255 -2.32 -7.43 24.11
CA GLY A 255 -2.35 -6.10 24.72
C GLY A 255 -2.15 -4.95 23.73
N GLY A 256 -2.04 -5.24 22.43
CA GLY A 256 -2.03 -4.22 21.38
C GLY A 256 -3.41 -3.61 21.12
N GLY A 257 -3.42 -2.50 20.38
CA GLY A 257 -4.67 -1.92 19.89
C GLY A 257 -5.36 -2.83 18.88
N ARG A 258 -6.70 -2.77 18.80
CA ARG A 258 -7.46 -3.45 17.74
C ARG A 258 -6.97 -3.02 16.37
N ILE A 259 -6.70 -3.98 15.50
CA ILE A 259 -6.45 -3.75 14.07
C ILE A 259 -7.72 -4.19 13.35
N ASP A 260 -8.39 -3.25 12.70
CA ASP A 260 -9.68 -3.47 12.07
C ASP A 260 -9.55 -4.17 10.72
N GLY A 261 -8.40 -4.02 10.06
CA GLY A 261 -8.11 -4.67 8.80
C GLY A 261 -6.73 -4.38 8.24
N ILE A 262 -6.43 -5.04 7.13
CA ILE A 262 -5.19 -4.90 6.38
C ILE A 262 -5.47 -4.13 5.10
N MET A 263 -4.91 -2.93 5.00
CA MET A 263 -4.97 -2.12 3.80
C MET A 263 -3.84 -2.49 2.85
N ARG A 264 -4.14 -2.60 1.56
CA ARG A 264 -3.17 -2.94 0.51
C ARG A 264 -3.72 -2.55 -0.87
N MET A 265 -2.92 -2.68 -1.92
CA MET A 265 -3.28 -2.17 -3.24
C MET A 265 -3.23 -3.24 -4.33
N GLU A 266 -4.34 -3.35 -5.08
CA GLU A 266 -4.44 -4.01 -6.38
C GLU A 266 -4.49 -2.92 -7.47
N VAL A 267 -5.45 -2.96 -8.39
CA VAL A 267 -5.73 -1.85 -9.31
C VAL A 267 -6.06 -0.57 -8.51
N GLY A 268 -6.83 -0.73 -7.43
CA GLY A 268 -7.08 0.30 -6.43
C GLY A 268 -6.78 -0.21 -5.02
N PHE A 269 -6.99 0.64 -4.03
CA PHE A 269 -6.79 0.25 -2.64
C PHE A 269 -7.99 -0.55 -2.11
N GLU A 270 -7.67 -1.60 -1.36
CA GLU A 270 -8.62 -2.46 -0.67
C GLU A 270 -8.25 -2.61 0.80
N ILE A 271 -9.22 -3.03 1.60
CA ILE A 271 -9.03 -3.42 2.99
C ILE A 271 -9.57 -4.84 3.15
N ILE A 272 -8.72 -5.78 3.58
CA ILE A 272 -9.21 -7.00 4.22
C ILE A 272 -9.68 -6.59 5.61
N TYR A 273 -10.98 -6.42 5.80
CA TYR A 273 -11.59 -6.01 7.05
C TYR A 273 -11.94 -7.24 7.87
N CYS A 274 -11.40 -7.35 9.08
CA CYS A 274 -11.38 -8.61 9.82
C CYS A 274 -12.68 -8.96 10.54
N HIS A 275 -13.43 -7.93 10.94
CA HIS A 275 -14.59 -8.04 11.81
C HIS A 275 -15.80 -7.36 11.18
N PHE A 276 -16.27 -7.91 10.06
CA PHE A 276 -17.32 -7.29 9.25
C PHE A 276 -18.71 -7.39 9.86
N GLU A 277 -18.90 -8.25 10.86
CA GLU A 277 -20.15 -8.46 11.57
C GLU A 277 -20.65 -7.19 12.30
N GLU A 278 -21.86 -7.26 12.85
CA GLU A 278 -22.45 -6.17 13.62
C GLU A 278 -21.62 -5.85 14.86
N GLY A 279 -21.40 -4.56 15.16
CA GLY A 279 -20.45 -4.12 16.19
C GLY A 279 -18.98 -4.08 15.74
N GLY A 280 -18.70 -4.51 14.50
CA GLY A 280 -17.39 -4.48 13.87
C GLY A 280 -16.78 -3.08 13.67
N GLY A 281 -17.60 -2.01 13.75
CA GLY A 281 -17.18 -0.63 13.46
C GLY A 281 -17.63 -0.10 12.11
N LEU A 282 -18.54 -0.81 11.43
CA LEU A 282 -19.12 -0.40 10.15
C LEU A 282 -20.66 -0.34 10.24
N ASP A 283 -21.23 0.80 9.91
CA ASP A 283 -22.67 0.97 9.70
C ASP A 283 -23.02 0.62 8.26
N LEU A 284 -24.02 -0.25 8.05
CA LEU A 284 -24.59 -0.47 6.72
C LEU A 284 -25.49 0.73 6.37
N ILE A 285 -25.19 1.42 5.27
CA ILE A 285 -25.91 2.61 4.82
C ILE A 285 -26.88 2.29 3.70
N SER A 286 -26.42 1.55 2.69
CA SER A 286 -27.26 1.10 1.59
C SER A 286 -26.91 -0.31 1.17
N LEU A 287 -27.94 -0.99 0.65
CA LEU A 287 -27.84 -2.30 0.05
C LEU A 287 -28.63 -2.24 -1.25
N ASP A 288 -27.90 -2.22 -2.36
CA ASP A 288 -28.45 -1.98 -3.67
C ASP A 288 -28.24 -3.21 -4.54
N ALA A 289 -29.34 -3.87 -4.91
CA ALA A 289 -29.28 -5.02 -5.80
C ALA A 289 -28.95 -4.53 -7.22
N THR A 290 -28.01 -5.19 -7.89
CA THR A 290 -27.63 -4.82 -9.26
C THR A 290 -28.73 -5.18 -10.25
N ALA A 291 -28.91 -4.33 -11.26
CA ALA A 291 -29.90 -4.54 -12.30
C ALA A 291 -29.57 -5.82 -13.08
N LEU A 292 -30.60 -6.62 -13.37
CA LEU A 292 -30.40 -7.75 -14.27
C LEU A 292 -30.25 -7.23 -15.70
N SER A 293 -29.47 -7.95 -16.48
CA SER A 293 -29.12 -7.53 -17.84
C SER A 293 -30.31 -7.43 -18.81
N ASN A 294 -31.45 -8.03 -18.46
CA ASN A 294 -32.72 -7.93 -19.18
C ASN A 294 -33.58 -6.71 -18.77
N GLU A 295 -33.26 -6.03 -17.67
CA GLU A 295 -34.01 -4.88 -17.16
C GLU A 295 -33.49 -3.56 -17.70
N THR A 296 -32.16 -3.39 -17.70
CA THR A 296 -31.49 -2.15 -18.07
C THR A 296 -30.52 -2.31 -19.25
N GLY A 297 -30.37 -3.52 -19.77
CA GLY A 297 -29.27 -3.88 -20.68
C GLY A 297 -28.02 -4.31 -19.91
N TRP A 298 -26.89 -4.49 -20.60
CA TRP A 298 -25.60 -4.77 -19.94
C TRP A 298 -24.68 -3.56 -20.03
N VAL A 299 -23.85 -3.38 -19.01
CA VAL A 299 -22.68 -2.50 -19.11
C VAL A 299 -21.61 -3.27 -19.88
N ASP A 300 -21.09 -2.66 -20.94
CA ASP A 300 -20.00 -3.24 -21.73
C ASP A 300 -18.78 -3.50 -20.82
N PRO A 301 -18.17 -4.70 -20.81
CA PRO A 301 -17.02 -4.99 -19.97
C PRO A 301 -15.83 -4.04 -20.20
N GLN A 302 -15.66 -3.52 -21.42
CA GLN A 302 -14.64 -2.52 -21.73
C GLN A 302 -14.93 -1.19 -21.05
N VAL A 303 -16.22 -0.80 -20.97
CA VAL A 303 -16.64 0.38 -20.20
C VAL A 303 -16.34 0.15 -18.72
N HIS A 304 -16.70 -1.01 -18.17
CA HIS A 304 -16.44 -1.30 -16.76
C HIS A 304 -14.94 -1.28 -16.43
N ALA A 305 -14.09 -1.90 -17.26
CA ALA A 305 -12.64 -1.89 -17.05
C ALA A 305 -12.06 -0.48 -17.11
N PHE A 306 -12.50 0.31 -18.10
CA PHE A 306 -12.03 1.68 -18.27
C PHE A 306 -12.48 2.60 -17.14
N GLU A 307 -13.74 2.54 -16.70
CA GLU A 307 -14.22 3.33 -15.57
C GLU A 307 -13.57 2.90 -14.25
N TRP A 308 -13.25 1.61 -14.08
CA TRP A 308 -12.49 1.15 -12.94
C TRP A 308 -11.08 1.76 -12.91
N VAL A 309 -10.35 1.68 -14.03
CA VAL A 309 -9.02 2.31 -14.19
C VAL A 309 -9.11 3.82 -13.97
N ARG A 310 -10.13 4.48 -14.53
CA ARG A 310 -10.36 5.92 -14.34
C ARG A 310 -10.56 6.25 -12.86
N ALA A 311 -11.41 5.51 -12.15
CA ALA A 311 -11.73 5.76 -10.75
C ALA A 311 -10.50 5.61 -9.85
N VAL A 312 -9.72 4.53 -10.04
CA VAL A 312 -8.48 4.33 -9.26
C VAL A 312 -7.37 5.31 -9.67
N GLY A 313 -7.38 5.76 -10.92
CA GLY A 313 -6.46 6.77 -11.45
C GLY A 313 -6.59 8.12 -10.73
N LEU A 314 -7.76 8.42 -10.17
CA LEU A 314 -7.95 9.59 -9.30
C LEU A 314 -7.11 9.52 -8.01
N ARG A 315 -6.54 8.36 -7.67
CA ARG A 315 -5.66 8.13 -6.51
C ARG A 315 -4.19 8.06 -6.89
N TYR A 316 -3.80 8.47 -8.10
CA TYR A 316 -2.39 8.56 -8.50
C TYR A 316 -1.54 9.39 -7.54
N ASP A 317 -2.10 10.46 -6.99
CA ASP A 317 -1.43 11.34 -6.02
C ASP A 317 -1.86 11.08 -4.57
N GLY A 318 -2.59 9.99 -4.35
CA GLY A 318 -3.02 9.49 -3.05
C GLY A 318 -4.39 9.97 -2.57
N PHE A 319 -4.68 9.65 -1.31
CA PHE A 319 -5.92 10.04 -0.65
C PHE A 319 -5.78 11.38 0.07
N PRO A 320 -6.86 12.19 0.14
CA PRO A 320 -6.87 13.31 1.07
C PRO A 320 -6.78 12.78 2.51
N LYS A 321 -6.18 13.57 3.42
CA LYS A 321 -6.05 13.21 4.86
C LYS A 321 -7.41 12.93 5.54
N THR A 322 -8.51 13.42 4.97
CA THR A 322 -9.88 13.15 5.41
C THR A 322 -10.38 11.75 5.06
N ARG A 323 -9.68 11.00 4.20
CA ARG A 323 -10.01 9.62 3.82
C ARG A 323 -9.01 8.61 4.36
N LEU A 324 -7.74 8.98 4.44
CA LEU A 324 -6.68 8.12 4.97
C LEU A 324 -5.61 8.98 5.64
N ASN A 325 -5.27 8.63 6.87
CA ASN A 325 -4.15 9.23 7.59
C ASN A 325 -3.09 8.17 7.87
N ILE A 326 -1.87 8.36 7.36
CA ILE A 326 -0.74 7.46 7.59
C ILE A 326 0.13 8.02 8.72
N ASP A 327 0.46 7.19 9.70
CA ASP A 327 1.40 7.51 10.77
C ASP A 327 2.83 7.21 10.29
N TRP A 328 3.50 8.24 9.78
CA TRP A 328 4.84 8.14 9.20
C TRP A 328 5.89 7.84 10.24
N SER A 329 5.76 8.41 11.45
CA SER A 329 6.67 8.21 12.57
C SER A 329 6.60 6.80 13.19
N SER A 330 5.72 5.94 12.65
CA SER A 330 5.52 4.53 13.00
C SER A 330 5.77 3.58 11.82
N ILE A 331 6.57 4.00 10.83
CA ILE A 331 6.93 3.12 9.71
C ILE A 331 7.82 1.97 10.19
N VAL A 332 7.53 0.76 9.73
CA VAL A 332 8.45 -0.37 9.83
C VAL A 332 8.84 -0.79 8.43
N SER A 333 10.13 -0.76 8.10
CA SER A 333 10.60 -1.11 6.76
C SER A 333 11.74 -2.12 6.82
N ALA A 334 11.69 -3.10 5.92
CA ALA A 334 12.77 -4.05 5.71
C ALA A 334 14.08 -3.35 5.32
N TYR A 335 14.00 -2.16 4.70
CA TYR A 335 15.16 -1.33 4.34
C TYR A 335 15.94 -0.77 5.53
N PHE A 336 15.38 -0.77 6.74
CA PHE A 336 16.09 -0.33 7.94
C PHE A 336 17.02 -1.40 8.52
N TYR A 337 17.04 -2.60 7.93
CA TYR A 337 17.81 -3.73 8.41
C TYR A 337 18.88 -4.15 7.39
N ASN A 338 20.00 -4.68 7.90
CA ASN A 338 21.07 -5.24 7.06
C ASN A 338 20.69 -6.66 6.65
N ILE A 339 19.71 -6.80 5.77
CA ILE A 339 19.20 -8.08 5.27
C ILE A 339 19.30 -8.17 3.75
N ASN A 340 19.28 -9.38 3.21
CA ASN A 340 19.39 -9.59 1.78
C ASN A 340 18.03 -9.39 1.08
N LEU A 341 17.84 -8.21 0.48
CA LEU A 341 16.67 -7.87 -0.33
C LEU A 341 16.86 -8.08 -1.84
N THR A 342 17.94 -8.74 -2.24
CA THR A 342 18.30 -8.94 -3.66
C THR A 342 17.28 -9.83 -4.35
N ASN A 343 16.83 -9.41 -5.55
CA ASN A 343 15.99 -10.24 -6.39
C ASN A 343 16.79 -11.45 -6.92
N PRO A 344 16.30 -12.70 -6.72
CA PRO A 344 16.89 -13.85 -7.38
C PRO A 344 16.80 -13.80 -8.91
N ASP A 345 15.80 -13.11 -9.47
CA ASP A 345 15.71 -12.85 -10.91
C ASP A 345 16.62 -11.68 -11.29
N THR A 346 17.74 -12.00 -11.95
CA THR A 346 18.75 -11.02 -12.36
C THR A 346 18.24 -10.05 -13.44
N GLN A 347 17.17 -10.40 -14.17
CA GLN A 347 16.52 -9.50 -15.12
C GLN A 347 15.62 -8.48 -14.44
N ARG A 348 15.36 -8.66 -13.14
CA ARG A 348 14.46 -7.84 -12.31
C ARG A 348 15.15 -7.34 -11.04
N SER A 349 16.46 -7.09 -11.11
CA SER A 349 17.28 -6.64 -9.98
C SER A 349 16.79 -5.35 -9.33
N GLU A 350 16.01 -4.54 -10.06
CA GLU A 350 15.34 -3.34 -9.59
C GLU A 350 14.18 -3.62 -8.62
N MET A 351 13.65 -4.85 -8.57
CA MET A 351 12.52 -5.23 -7.74
C MET A 351 13.00 -5.97 -6.48
N PRO A 352 13.00 -5.36 -5.29
CA PRO A 352 13.48 -5.99 -4.06
C PRO A 352 12.64 -7.23 -3.71
N ARG A 353 13.25 -8.24 -3.07
CA ARG A 353 12.58 -9.48 -2.62
C ARG A 353 13.06 -9.87 -1.24
N VAL A 354 12.16 -10.30 -0.35
CA VAL A 354 12.53 -10.73 1.02
C VAL A 354 12.80 -12.24 1.12
N VAL A 355 12.72 -12.95 0.00
CA VAL A 355 12.88 -14.41 -0.09
C VAL A 355 14.23 -14.91 0.45
N ASN A 356 15.28 -14.10 0.34
CA ASN A 356 16.64 -14.44 0.76
C ASN A 356 16.94 -14.06 2.23
N ALA A 357 16.05 -13.35 2.91
CA ALA A 357 16.18 -13.07 4.34
C ALA A 357 15.93 -14.35 5.16
N THR A 358 16.61 -14.49 6.30
CA THR A 358 16.41 -15.66 7.18
C THR A 358 15.08 -15.59 7.91
N ASN A 359 14.64 -16.73 8.47
CA ASN A 359 13.41 -16.76 9.28
C ASN A 359 13.52 -15.85 10.50
N GLU A 360 14.69 -15.78 11.12
CA GLU A 360 14.98 -14.96 12.29
C GLU A 360 14.93 -13.46 11.94
N GLU A 361 15.49 -13.09 10.78
CA GLU A 361 15.44 -11.72 10.27
C GLU A 361 14.00 -11.27 10.00
N ARG A 362 13.22 -12.11 9.29
CA ARG A 362 11.79 -11.83 9.04
C ARG A 362 10.98 -11.78 10.33
N ALA A 363 11.24 -12.66 11.28
CA ALA A 363 10.58 -12.66 12.58
C ALA A 363 10.91 -11.40 13.40
N ALA A 364 12.14 -10.89 13.32
CA ALA A 364 12.53 -9.62 13.96
C ALA A 364 11.75 -8.43 13.38
N ILE A 365 11.58 -8.38 12.06
CA ILE A 365 10.75 -7.35 11.41
C ILE A 365 9.29 -7.49 11.83
N LYS A 366 8.71 -8.71 11.80
CA LYS A 366 7.33 -8.96 12.26
C LYS A 366 7.12 -8.50 13.71
N SER A 367 8.07 -8.80 14.59
CA SER A 367 8.04 -8.38 16.00
C SER A 367 8.00 -6.84 16.12
N LYS A 368 8.79 -6.13 15.30
CA LYS A 368 8.77 -4.66 15.25
C LYS A 368 7.45 -4.10 14.71
N VAL A 369 6.84 -4.74 13.71
CA VAL A 369 5.49 -4.38 13.24
C VAL A 369 4.48 -4.52 14.38
N GLN A 370 4.51 -5.66 15.08
CA GLN A 370 3.64 -5.91 16.23
C GLN A 370 3.80 -4.84 17.31
N GLU A 371 5.04 -4.56 17.75
CA GLU A 371 5.36 -3.52 18.74
C GLU A 371 4.76 -2.17 18.32
N THR A 372 4.97 -1.80 17.06
CA THR A 372 4.53 -0.52 16.51
C THR A 372 3.00 -0.41 16.46
N MET A 373 2.30 -1.49 16.13
CA MET A 373 0.84 -1.54 16.13
C MET A 373 0.24 -1.57 17.55
N ALA A 374 1.00 -2.05 18.55
CA ALA A 374 0.54 -2.11 19.93
C ALA A 374 0.52 -0.74 20.63
N VAL A 375 1.45 0.16 20.28
CA VAL A 375 1.57 1.47 20.92
C VAL A 375 0.40 2.40 20.54
N GLN A 376 -0.32 2.92 21.53
CA GLN A 376 -1.27 4.02 21.31
C GLN A 376 -0.51 5.32 21.08
N ARG A 377 -0.54 5.87 19.85
CA ARG A 377 0.04 7.18 19.56
C ARG A 377 -1.00 8.29 19.51
N HIS A 378 -0.65 9.42 20.10
CA HIS A 378 -1.42 10.66 19.99
C HIS A 378 -1.13 11.33 18.65
N THR A 379 -2.16 11.89 18.03
CA THR A 379 -2.15 12.48 16.68
C THR A 379 -1.34 13.78 16.52
N GLY A 380 -0.59 14.19 17.55
CA GLY A 380 0.12 15.48 17.59
C GLY A 380 1.63 15.47 17.28
N ASN A 381 2.27 14.30 17.21
CA ASN A 381 3.73 14.19 17.05
C ASN A 381 4.20 13.59 15.70
N ASN A 382 3.30 13.48 14.71
CA ASN A 382 3.63 12.87 13.42
C ASN A 382 4.26 13.90 12.47
N ILE A 383 5.45 13.63 11.97
CA ILE A 383 6.11 14.44 10.95
C ILE A 383 5.55 14.04 9.59
N ASP A 384 5.17 15.02 8.77
CA ASP A 384 4.71 14.76 7.41
C ASP A 384 5.88 14.45 6.47
N TRP A 385 6.48 13.27 6.64
CA TRP A 385 7.63 12.82 5.86
C TRP A 385 7.34 12.74 4.36
N GLN A 386 6.12 12.34 3.98
CA GLN A 386 5.71 12.37 2.58
C GLN A 386 5.66 13.81 2.04
N GLY A 387 5.13 14.77 2.81
CA GLY A 387 5.16 16.19 2.44
C GLY A 387 6.58 16.76 2.28
N ILE A 388 7.54 16.35 3.12
CA ILE A 388 8.96 16.74 2.97
C ILE A 388 9.54 16.18 1.67
N VAL A 389 9.26 14.92 1.37
CA VAL A 389 9.68 14.26 0.14
C VAL A 389 9.04 14.92 -1.09
N ASP A 390 7.77 15.34 -1.01
CA ASP A 390 7.10 16.09 -2.07
C ASP A 390 7.75 17.44 -2.35
N LEU A 391 8.21 18.15 -1.32
CA LEU A 391 8.94 19.41 -1.51
C LEU A 391 10.24 19.19 -2.28
N LEU A 392 10.96 18.10 -2.00
CA LEU A 392 12.18 17.73 -2.72
C LEU A 392 11.90 17.33 -4.17
N VAL A 393 10.91 16.44 -4.38
CA VAL A 393 10.51 16.02 -5.74
C VAL A 393 10.00 17.21 -6.54
N GLY A 394 9.15 18.05 -5.97
CA GLY A 394 8.61 19.25 -6.63
C GLY A 394 9.68 20.30 -6.93
N ARG A 395 10.72 20.42 -6.11
CA ARG A 395 11.83 21.35 -6.36
C ARG A 395 12.76 20.87 -7.48
N TYR A 396 13.06 19.58 -7.54
CA TYR A 396 14.16 19.07 -8.36
C TYR A 396 13.71 18.24 -9.58
N SER A 397 12.56 17.56 -9.56
CA SER A 397 12.23 16.52 -10.56
C SER A 397 12.24 17.03 -12.00
N ASP A 398 11.45 18.07 -12.27
CA ASP A 398 11.33 18.64 -13.62
C ASP A 398 12.61 19.33 -14.06
N ARG A 399 13.39 19.89 -13.12
CA ARG A 399 14.66 20.56 -13.43
C ARG A 399 15.75 19.56 -13.77
N LEU A 400 15.86 18.46 -13.03
CA LEU A 400 16.76 17.36 -13.39
C LEU A 400 16.36 16.71 -14.73
N ALA A 401 15.06 16.60 -15.02
CA ALA A 401 14.58 16.14 -16.32
C ALA A 401 14.94 17.11 -17.45
N PHE A 402 14.73 18.42 -17.25
CA PHE A 402 15.15 19.47 -18.19
C PHE A 402 16.66 19.44 -18.46
N LEU A 403 17.47 19.35 -17.40
CA LEU A 403 18.93 19.28 -17.49
C LEU A 403 19.43 18.06 -18.28
N SER A 404 18.59 17.02 -18.40
CA SER A 404 18.94 15.77 -19.10
C SER A 404 18.57 15.75 -20.57
N LYS A 405 18.00 16.84 -21.11
CA LYS A 405 17.64 16.90 -22.53
C LYS A 405 18.88 16.74 -23.43
N GLU A 406 18.68 16.08 -24.56
CA GLU A 406 19.79 15.83 -25.50
C GLU A 406 20.34 17.14 -26.08
N ASP A 407 19.45 18.08 -26.39
CA ASP A 407 19.70 19.38 -27.03
C ASP A 407 20.08 20.51 -26.07
N ILE A 408 20.27 20.22 -24.77
CA ILE A 408 20.67 21.24 -23.78
C ILE A 408 22.03 21.86 -24.12
N THR A 409 22.13 23.20 -24.03
CA THR A 409 23.39 23.91 -24.22
C THR A 409 24.19 24.02 -22.91
N VAL A 410 25.50 24.29 -23.01
CA VAL A 410 26.35 24.57 -21.83
C VAL A 410 25.78 25.74 -21.02
N GLU A 411 25.29 26.78 -21.70
CA GLU A 411 24.76 27.97 -21.05
C GLU A 411 23.43 27.69 -20.34
N ASP A 412 22.50 26.97 -20.98
CA ASP A 412 21.23 26.61 -20.33
C ASP A 412 21.46 25.74 -19.09
N MET A 413 22.35 24.75 -19.19
CA MET A 413 22.71 23.89 -18.04
C MET A 413 23.36 24.71 -16.93
N ARG A 414 24.29 25.62 -17.28
CA ARG A 414 24.93 26.53 -16.32
C ARG A 414 23.91 27.42 -15.61
N GLN A 415 23.00 28.03 -16.36
CA GLN A 415 21.98 28.93 -15.81
C GLN A 415 21.02 28.20 -14.86
N GLU A 416 20.55 27.01 -15.24
CA GLU A 416 19.65 26.23 -14.39
C GLU A 416 20.35 25.73 -13.12
N VAL A 417 21.59 25.22 -13.23
CA VAL A 417 22.39 24.80 -12.05
C VAL A 417 22.67 25.98 -11.13
N ASN A 418 23.02 27.14 -11.69
CA ASN A 418 23.16 28.39 -10.94
C ASN A 418 21.86 28.75 -10.20
N PHE A 419 20.72 28.76 -10.89
CA PHE A 419 19.43 29.07 -10.30
C PHE A 419 19.07 28.13 -9.15
N LEU A 420 19.37 26.84 -9.29
CA LEU A 420 19.13 25.84 -8.24
C LEU A 420 20.00 26.07 -7.00
N LEU A 421 21.21 26.64 -7.15
CA LEU A 421 22.20 26.75 -6.08
C LEU A 421 22.37 28.15 -5.49
N TYR A 422 21.94 29.22 -6.16
CA TYR A 422 22.14 30.61 -5.69
C TYR A 422 21.59 30.88 -4.29
N SER A 423 20.49 30.22 -3.89
CA SER A 423 19.96 30.32 -2.52
C SER A 423 20.92 29.80 -1.44
N TYR A 424 21.96 29.06 -1.83
CA TYR A 424 22.94 28.42 -0.95
C TYR A 424 24.33 29.04 -1.06
N ILE A 425 24.50 30.11 -1.85
CA ILE A 425 25.74 30.88 -1.96
C ILE A 425 25.62 32.12 -1.05
N ASN A 426 26.70 32.46 -0.36
CA ASN A 426 26.84 33.79 0.24
C ASN A 426 27.75 34.64 -0.67
N PHE A 427 27.17 35.62 -1.36
CA PHE A 427 27.92 36.47 -2.30
C PHE A 427 28.73 37.58 -1.61
N ASP A 428 28.56 37.76 -0.30
CA ASP A 428 29.43 38.64 0.50
C ASP A 428 30.80 37.98 0.78
N ASP A 429 30.92 36.66 0.60
CA ASP A 429 32.17 35.92 0.79
C ASP A 429 33.12 36.16 -0.40
N SER A 430 34.41 36.37 -0.11
CA SER A 430 35.44 36.52 -1.14
C SER A 430 35.65 35.26 -2.00
N ASP A 431 35.22 34.10 -1.49
CA ASP A 431 35.22 32.79 -2.17
C ASP A 431 33.77 32.25 -2.22
N ALA A 432 32.88 33.03 -2.85
CA ALA A 432 31.46 32.72 -2.95
C ALA A 432 31.22 31.38 -3.68
N LYS A 433 30.80 30.37 -2.92
CA LYS A 433 30.48 29.03 -3.43
C LYS A 433 29.22 28.45 -2.76
N PRO A 434 28.54 27.48 -3.40
CA PRO A 434 27.37 26.85 -2.81
C PRO A 434 27.73 26.05 -1.54
N SER A 435 26.92 26.20 -0.49
CA SER A 435 27.02 25.42 0.73
C SER A 435 26.24 24.11 0.62
N LEU A 436 26.95 22.98 0.63
CA LEU A 436 26.35 21.63 0.65
C LEU A 436 25.44 21.47 1.88
N GLU A 437 25.89 21.89 3.06
CA GLU A 437 25.12 21.82 4.31
C GLU A 437 23.78 22.55 4.22
N ARG A 438 23.78 23.80 3.73
CA ARG A 438 22.55 24.58 3.56
C ARG A 438 21.62 23.96 2.52
N CYS A 439 22.19 23.44 1.43
CA CYS A 439 21.42 22.80 0.36
C CYS A 439 20.73 21.52 0.86
N ARG A 440 21.49 20.61 1.51
CA ARG A 440 20.96 19.31 1.96
C ARG A 440 19.96 19.43 3.11
N ALA A 441 20.12 20.42 3.98
CA ALA A 441 19.25 20.59 5.14
C ALA A 441 17.94 21.35 4.81
N LYS A 442 17.86 22.07 3.68
CA LYS A 442 16.84 23.12 3.49
C LYS A 442 15.40 22.64 3.67
N HIS A 443 15.03 21.50 3.09
CA HIS A 443 13.68 20.96 3.18
C HIS A 443 13.42 20.16 4.47
N LEU A 444 14.48 19.91 5.26
CA LEU A 444 14.45 19.16 6.51
C LEU A 444 14.43 20.05 7.75
N GLU A 445 14.66 21.36 7.60
CA GLU A 445 14.67 22.34 8.69
C GLU A 445 13.45 22.22 9.61
N THR A 446 12.25 22.05 9.04
CA THR A 446 11.01 21.94 9.83
C THR A 446 10.97 20.66 10.67
N ALA A 447 11.43 19.53 10.11
CA ALA A 447 11.53 18.29 10.88
C ALA A 447 12.53 18.46 12.03
N LEU A 448 13.69 19.07 11.78
CA LEU A 448 14.76 19.27 12.76
C LEU A 448 14.30 20.04 14.00
N LEU A 449 13.32 20.95 13.88
CA LEU A 449 12.75 21.67 15.02
C LEU A 449 12.07 20.74 16.04
N THR A 450 11.62 19.56 15.59
CA THR A 450 10.93 18.56 16.42
C THR A 450 11.83 17.40 16.83
N ARG A 451 13.15 17.49 16.57
CA ARG A 451 14.11 16.43 16.85
C ARG A 451 14.06 15.86 18.27
N PRO A 452 13.86 16.65 19.35
CA PRO A 452 13.77 16.10 20.70
C PRO A 452 12.60 15.11 20.92
N SER A 453 11.59 15.14 20.06
CA SER A 453 10.42 14.24 20.12
C SER A 453 10.43 13.15 19.06
N TRP A 454 11.51 13.03 18.28
CA TRP A 454 11.61 12.02 17.22
C TRP A 454 11.59 10.61 17.76
N THR A 455 10.91 9.75 17.01
CA THR A 455 10.93 8.31 17.19
C THR A 455 12.23 7.72 16.63
N GLN A 456 12.50 6.44 16.88
CA GLN A 456 13.61 5.76 16.22
C GLN A 456 13.40 5.77 14.69
N GLU A 457 12.15 5.60 14.26
CA GLU A 457 11.74 5.60 12.87
C GLU A 457 11.96 6.98 12.22
N ASP A 458 11.65 8.09 12.92
CA ASP A 458 11.93 9.44 12.44
C ASP A 458 13.43 9.69 12.21
N GLU A 459 14.30 9.21 13.12
CA GLU A 459 15.75 9.32 12.94
C GLU A 459 16.25 8.52 11.72
N LEU A 460 15.62 7.38 11.41
CA LEU A 460 15.95 6.56 10.23
C LEU A 460 15.43 7.20 8.94
N LEU A 461 14.20 7.72 8.95
CA LEU A 461 13.61 8.46 7.84
C LEU A 461 14.41 9.72 7.53
N PHE A 462 14.76 10.51 8.55
CA PHE A 462 15.64 11.66 8.39
C PHE A 462 16.95 11.28 7.71
N THR A 463 17.60 10.21 8.19
CA THR A 463 18.87 9.73 7.64
C THR A 463 18.74 9.41 6.14
N ALA A 464 17.68 8.73 5.72
CA ALA A 464 17.44 8.42 4.31
C ALA A 464 17.15 9.67 3.47
N VAL A 465 16.25 10.56 3.93
CA VAL A 465 15.87 11.76 3.18
C VAL A 465 17.03 12.75 3.07
N GLU A 466 17.81 12.94 4.14
CA GLU A 466 19.03 13.75 4.13
C GLU A 466 20.06 13.20 3.15
N THR A 467 20.26 11.88 3.12
CA THR A 467 21.19 11.22 2.18
C THR A 467 20.79 11.47 0.72
N VAL A 468 19.49 11.37 0.39
CA VAL A 468 19.02 11.69 -0.97
C VAL A 468 19.17 13.18 -1.28
N SER A 469 18.89 14.06 -0.33
CA SER A 469 19.09 15.50 -0.51
C SER A 469 20.57 15.85 -0.70
N GLU A 470 21.48 15.15 -0.02
CA GLU A 470 22.92 15.29 -0.18
C GLU A 470 23.39 14.80 -1.56
N ASP A 471 22.89 13.66 -2.07
CA ASP A 471 23.23 13.17 -3.42
C ASP A 471 22.82 14.18 -4.51
N ILE A 472 21.63 14.78 -4.39
CA ILE A 472 21.17 15.84 -5.30
C ILE A 472 22.09 17.07 -5.20
N CYS A 473 22.29 17.59 -3.99
CA CYS A 473 23.03 18.83 -3.78
C CYS A 473 24.51 18.70 -4.15
N SER A 474 25.17 17.61 -3.76
CA SER A 474 26.58 17.36 -4.12
C SER A 474 26.75 17.24 -5.63
N THR A 475 25.87 16.49 -6.31
CA THR A 475 25.88 16.38 -7.78
C THR A 475 25.73 17.75 -8.45
N LEU A 476 24.78 18.59 -7.99
CA LEU A 476 24.59 19.92 -8.55
C LEU A 476 25.81 20.83 -8.31
N ILE A 477 26.45 20.73 -7.15
CA ILE A 477 27.66 21.50 -6.81
C ILE A 477 28.85 21.07 -7.68
N ASP A 478 29.03 19.76 -7.89
CA ASP A 478 30.06 19.24 -8.79
C ASP A 478 29.84 19.73 -10.23
N MET A 479 28.59 19.76 -10.69
CA MET A 479 28.23 20.34 -11.99
C MET A 479 28.52 21.84 -12.04
N TRP A 480 28.18 22.59 -10.98
CA TRP A 480 28.42 24.02 -10.89
C TRP A 480 29.90 24.37 -11.03
N GLU A 481 30.77 23.62 -10.35
CA GLU A 481 32.22 23.80 -10.44
C GLU A 481 32.74 23.58 -11.86
N ILE A 482 32.30 22.50 -12.53
CA ILE A 482 32.69 22.22 -13.92
C ILE A 482 32.18 23.32 -14.86
N LEU A 483 30.91 23.70 -14.75
CA LEU A 483 30.25 24.66 -15.64
C LEU A 483 30.76 26.09 -15.47
N GLY A 484 31.36 26.42 -14.32
CA GLY A 484 32.00 27.71 -14.05
C GLY A 484 33.25 27.98 -14.92
N HIS A 485 33.84 26.95 -15.54
CA HIS A 485 35.00 27.09 -16.41
C HIS A 485 34.61 27.64 -17.80
N LYS A 486 35.49 28.45 -18.41
CA LYS A 486 35.24 29.08 -19.72
C LYS A 486 35.16 28.06 -20.87
N ASP A 487 35.89 26.97 -20.75
CA ASP A 487 36.01 25.85 -21.68
C ASP A 487 35.17 24.63 -21.26
N ALA A 488 34.19 24.83 -20.37
CA ALA A 488 33.33 23.77 -19.87
C ALA A 488 32.65 22.99 -21.01
N SER A 489 32.68 21.66 -20.90
CA SER A 489 31.97 20.74 -21.79
C SER A 489 30.85 20.01 -21.05
N LEU A 490 29.85 19.54 -21.79
CA LEU A 490 28.70 18.83 -21.22
C LEU A 490 28.96 17.36 -20.88
N ALA A 491 30.10 16.79 -21.28
CA ALA A 491 30.34 15.34 -21.17
C ALA A 491 30.25 14.86 -19.71
N LYS A 492 30.99 15.51 -18.80
CA LYS A 492 31.04 15.14 -17.38
C LYS A 492 29.77 15.54 -16.61
N PRO A 493 29.21 16.76 -16.77
CA PRO A 493 27.92 17.11 -16.17
C PRO A 493 26.77 16.19 -16.59
N LYS A 494 26.69 15.81 -17.89
CA LYS A 494 25.67 14.84 -18.35
C LYS A 494 25.86 13.47 -17.72
N GLN A 495 27.10 13.00 -17.57
CA GLN A 495 27.39 11.73 -16.89
C GLN A 495 26.96 11.76 -15.42
N TYR A 496 27.25 12.84 -14.69
CA TYR A 496 26.85 13.01 -13.29
C TYR A 496 25.34 13.03 -13.14
N LEU A 497 24.65 13.78 -14.00
CA LEU A 497 23.19 13.85 -14.01
C LEU A 497 22.53 12.51 -14.36
N GLN A 498 23.06 11.77 -15.34
CA GLN A 498 22.58 10.43 -15.68
C GLN A 498 22.72 9.47 -14.49
N GLY A 499 23.86 9.51 -13.80
CA GLY A 499 24.10 8.73 -12.58
C GLY A 499 23.12 9.08 -11.47
N LEU A 500 22.91 10.37 -11.21
CA LEU A 500 21.94 10.84 -10.21
C LEU A 500 20.52 10.39 -10.56
N LYS A 501 20.08 10.61 -11.81
CA LYS A 501 18.74 10.17 -12.24
C LYS A 501 18.56 8.66 -12.12
N SER A 502 19.58 7.87 -12.44
CA SER A 502 19.51 6.42 -12.28
C SER A 502 19.34 6.00 -10.82
N ARG A 503 19.96 6.70 -9.86
CA ARG A 503 19.82 6.40 -8.42
C ARG A 503 18.48 6.88 -7.85
N LEU A 504 18.03 8.08 -8.24
CA LEU A 504 16.75 8.65 -7.81
C LEU A 504 15.56 7.86 -8.38
N ASN A 505 15.62 7.50 -9.66
CA ASN A 505 14.62 6.72 -10.39
C ASN A 505 13.16 7.15 -10.09
N TRP A 506 12.90 8.46 -10.07
CA TRP A 506 11.61 8.98 -9.64
C TRP A 506 10.49 8.60 -10.61
N SER A 507 9.40 8.05 -10.05
CA SER A 507 8.21 7.63 -10.79
C SER A 507 7.51 8.77 -11.51
N THR A 508 7.74 10.02 -11.09
CA THR A 508 7.21 11.23 -11.72
C THR A 508 7.73 11.44 -13.15
N TRP A 509 8.95 10.97 -13.47
CA TRP A 509 9.49 11.05 -14.83
C TRP A 509 8.81 10.12 -15.83
N LYS A 510 8.09 9.10 -15.34
CA LYS A 510 7.27 8.21 -16.18
C LYS A 510 5.81 8.69 -16.29
N LYS A 511 5.38 9.64 -15.45
CA LYS A 511 3.99 10.07 -15.37
C LYS A 511 3.59 10.80 -16.64
N CYS A 512 2.46 10.39 -17.23
CA CYS A 512 1.91 11.12 -18.34
C CYS A 512 1.50 12.53 -17.87
N GLY A 513 1.59 13.50 -18.78
CA GLY A 513 0.95 14.81 -18.57
C GLY A 513 -0.57 14.70 -18.56
N THR A 514 -1.24 15.85 -18.57
CA THR A 514 -2.69 15.90 -18.77
C THR A 514 -3.04 15.30 -20.14
N CYS A 515 -3.97 14.34 -20.16
CA CYS A 515 -4.41 13.72 -21.41
C CYS A 515 -5.13 14.74 -22.29
N ALA A 516 -4.99 14.56 -23.61
CA ALA A 516 -5.53 15.49 -24.59
C ALA A 516 -7.06 15.42 -24.66
N SER A 517 -7.64 14.25 -24.36
CA SER A 517 -9.08 14.03 -24.40
C SER A 517 -9.65 13.51 -23.08
N VAL A 518 -10.93 13.79 -22.85
CA VAL A 518 -11.68 13.40 -21.64
C VAL A 518 -12.08 11.92 -21.62
N ASP A 519 -12.03 11.26 -22.78
CA ASP A 519 -12.21 9.81 -22.93
C ASP A 519 -10.90 9.02 -22.82
N GLU A 520 -9.82 9.69 -22.40
CA GLU A 520 -8.53 9.09 -22.11
C GLU A 520 -8.18 9.18 -20.62
N VAL A 521 -7.37 8.24 -20.17
CA VAL A 521 -6.74 8.27 -18.84
C VAL A 521 -5.24 8.03 -18.99
N CYS A 522 -4.43 8.77 -18.23
CA CYS A 522 -3.02 8.42 -18.10
C CYS A 522 -2.96 7.03 -17.47
N PHE A 523 -2.26 6.10 -18.10
CA PHE A 523 -2.27 4.70 -17.68
C PHE A 523 -0.87 4.16 -17.51
N VAL A 524 -0.62 3.59 -16.34
CA VAL A 524 0.54 2.75 -16.01
C VAL A 524 0.07 1.34 -15.70
N ALA A 525 0.88 0.33 -16.01
CA ALA A 525 0.57 -1.05 -15.61
C ALA A 525 0.33 -1.15 -14.09
N MET A 526 -0.84 -1.66 -13.71
CA MET A 526 -1.31 -1.81 -12.34
C MET A 526 -2.06 -3.14 -12.26
N PHE A 527 -1.74 -4.04 -11.34
CA PHE A 527 -2.33 -5.38 -11.34
C PHE A 527 -3.88 -5.31 -11.33
N PRO A 528 -4.60 -6.07 -12.18
CA PRO A 528 -4.10 -7.06 -13.14
C PRO A 528 -3.88 -6.47 -14.55
N PHE A 529 -4.02 -5.16 -14.73
CA PHE A 529 -3.99 -4.45 -16.00
C PHE A 529 -2.58 -4.02 -16.45
N GLY A 530 -2.40 -4.05 -17.77
CA GLY A 530 -1.28 -3.40 -18.46
C GLY A 530 -0.27 -4.34 -19.10
N THR A 531 0.34 -3.84 -20.17
CA THR A 531 1.43 -4.49 -20.90
C THR A 531 2.79 -4.09 -20.34
N VAL A 532 3.85 -4.76 -20.81
CA VAL A 532 5.23 -4.37 -20.53
C VAL A 532 5.50 -2.92 -20.94
N GLU A 533 4.96 -2.50 -22.09
CA GLU A 533 5.08 -1.11 -22.56
C GLU A 533 4.38 -0.13 -21.60
N ASP A 534 3.21 -0.50 -21.07
CA ASP A 534 2.49 0.36 -20.12
C ASP A 534 3.22 0.56 -18.79
N HIS A 535 4.11 -0.36 -18.43
CA HIS A 535 4.92 -0.22 -17.21
C HIS A 535 6.13 0.68 -17.41
N TYR A 536 6.78 0.60 -18.59
CA TYR A 536 8.02 1.33 -18.86
C TYR A 536 7.80 2.68 -19.54
N ASN A 537 6.79 2.78 -20.40
CA ASN A 537 6.42 3.96 -21.17
C ASN A 537 4.91 4.28 -21.01
N PRO A 538 4.45 4.65 -19.79
CA PRO A 538 3.06 5.00 -19.57
C PRO A 538 2.58 6.13 -20.49
N ARG A 539 1.32 6.05 -20.93
CA ARG A 539 0.71 7.08 -21.79
C ARG A 539 -0.79 7.19 -21.57
N CYS A 540 -1.38 8.25 -22.13
CA CYS A 540 -2.82 8.37 -22.21
C CYS A 540 -3.40 7.28 -23.11
N LYS A 541 -4.46 6.63 -22.62
CA LYS A 541 -5.17 5.55 -23.30
C LYS A 541 -6.67 5.76 -23.22
N ASN A 542 -7.35 5.45 -24.32
CA ASN A 542 -8.81 5.42 -24.35
C ASN A 542 -9.35 4.05 -23.91
N ARG A 543 -10.68 3.94 -23.87
CA ARG A 543 -11.41 2.73 -23.49
C ARG A 543 -10.99 1.48 -24.28
N THR A 544 -10.85 1.58 -25.60
CA THR A 544 -10.54 0.44 -26.46
C THR A 544 -9.12 -0.08 -26.18
N GLU A 545 -8.18 0.80 -25.90
CA GLU A 545 -6.79 0.44 -25.61
C GLU A 545 -6.62 -0.17 -24.21
N ILE A 546 -7.33 0.35 -23.20
CA ILE A 546 -7.36 -0.24 -21.86
C ILE A 546 -7.99 -1.64 -21.91
N ALA A 547 -9.11 -1.79 -22.62
CA ALA A 547 -9.78 -3.06 -22.78
C ALA A 547 -9.01 -4.05 -23.66
N GLY A 548 -8.26 -3.57 -24.65
CA GLY A 548 -7.39 -4.39 -25.50
C GLY A 548 -6.28 -5.08 -24.70
N GLY A 549 -5.80 -4.46 -23.61
CA GLY A 549 -4.82 -5.05 -22.69
C GLY A 549 -5.36 -6.21 -21.83
N TRP A 550 -6.67 -6.47 -21.87
CA TRP A 550 -7.28 -7.67 -21.29
C TRP A 550 -7.17 -8.90 -22.19
N ARG A 551 -7.23 -8.67 -23.50
CA ARG A 551 -7.13 -9.72 -24.51
C ARG A 551 -5.66 -9.98 -24.76
N ASP A 552 -5.33 -11.04 -25.47
CA ASP A 552 -4.05 -11.15 -26.17
C ASP A 552 -3.98 -10.08 -27.28
N GLY A 553 -4.16 -8.80 -26.93
CA GLY A 553 -3.84 -7.68 -27.80
C GLY A 553 -2.35 -7.67 -28.08
N ASP A 554 -1.93 -6.84 -29.02
CA ASP A 554 -0.61 -6.89 -29.68
C ASP A 554 0.64 -6.69 -28.77
N GLY A 555 0.50 -6.65 -27.44
CA GLY A 555 1.58 -6.43 -26.47
C GLY A 555 1.66 -7.48 -25.36
N GLU A 556 2.90 -7.78 -24.92
CA GLU A 556 3.15 -8.72 -23.85
C GLU A 556 2.57 -8.22 -22.51
N ARG A 557 1.75 -9.04 -21.84
CA ARG A 557 1.24 -8.74 -20.48
C ARG A 557 2.38 -8.56 -19.49
N TYR A 558 2.30 -7.51 -18.68
CA TYR A 558 3.28 -7.25 -17.63
C TYR A 558 3.14 -8.23 -16.48
N TRP A 559 1.96 -8.32 -15.87
CA TRP A 559 1.74 -9.15 -14.68
C TRP A 559 1.78 -10.65 -15.00
N LYS A 560 2.82 -11.34 -14.54
CA LYS A 560 2.93 -12.80 -14.63
C LYS A 560 2.32 -13.44 -13.39
N MET A 561 1.35 -14.34 -13.57
CA MET A 561 0.74 -15.14 -12.51
C MET A 561 1.45 -16.47 -12.33
#